data_AF-A0A7J8S0I7-F1
#
_entry.id   AF-A0A7J8S0I7-F1
#
_cell.length_a   1.000
_cell.length_b   1.000
_cell.length_c   1.000
_cell.angle_alpha   90.00
_cell.angle_beta   90.00
_cell.angle_gamma   90.00
#
_symmetry.space_group_name_H-M   'P 1'
#
loop_
_entity.id
_entity.type
_entity.pdbx_description
1 polymer ?
#
loop_
_entity_poly.entity_id
_entity_poly.type
_entity_poly.pdbx_seq_one_letter_code
_entity_poly.pdbx_strand_id
1 'polypeptide(L)'
;MSSTEEGGGAAGAVSTDQTIIDNNTNNDYVGIDMRFTDVPLSDGEVAKLQSLDKAFGGGQPTLRYKPLIRKVPSTLLRNEDFKKYFKPKMISIGPLHHNDLTLRESKGLKLKLAAHFVKKIGVDKKSLYSKIKKEMDGLKECYDPQELEKYRDDNEELAWMFIVDGCAILQAVYMR
;
A
#
# COMPACT_ATOMS: atom_id res chain seq x y z
N MET A 1 -22.12 -12.46 -61.92
CA MET A 1 -23.32 -13.15 -62.44
C MET A 1 -23.16 -14.63 -62.13
N SER A 2 -24.26 -15.32 -61.83
CA SER A 2 -24.31 -16.68 -61.24
C SER A 2 -23.72 -16.73 -59.80
N SER A 3 -24.31 -17.35 -58.76
CA SER A 3 -25.33 -18.43 -58.62
C SER A 3 -24.75 -19.84 -58.93
N THR A 4 -25.02 -20.93 -58.20
CA THR A 4 -25.71 -21.20 -56.90
C THR A 4 -25.17 -22.56 -56.36
N GLU A 5 -25.72 -23.40 -55.46
CA GLU A 5 -26.97 -23.56 -54.67
C GLU A 5 -26.57 -24.36 -53.38
N GLU A 6 -26.94 -23.95 -52.16
CA GLU A 6 -28.02 -24.52 -51.30
C GLU A 6 -27.75 -25.87 -50.57
N GLY A 7 -28.52 -26.10 -49.49
CA GLY A 7 -28.47 -27.29 -48.60
C GLY A 7 -28.04 -26.95 -47.17
N GLY A 8 -28.90 -26.92 -46.14
CA GLY A 8 -30.34 -27.21 -46.08
C GLY A 8 -30.66 -28.25 -45.01
N GLY A 9 -30.99 -27.83 -43.78
CA GLY A 9 -31.30 -28.70 -42.64
C GLY A 9 -32.02 -27.93 -41.52
N ALA A 10 -33.03 -28.54 -40.90
CA ALA A 10 -34.10 -27.80 -40.22
C ALA A 10 -34.01 -27.72 -38.68
N ALA A 11 -34.79 -26.79 -38.15
CA ALA A 11 -34.90 -26.37 -36.76
C ALA A 11 -35.09 -27.49 -35.71
N GLY A 12 -34.53 -27.26 -34.51
CA GLY A 12 -34.82 -27.97 -33.27
C GLY A 12 -35.17 -26.98 -32.14
N ALA A 13 -36.24 -27.28 -31.40
CA ALA A 13 -36.95 -26.40 -30.46
C ALA A 13 -36.14 -25.44 -29.56
N VAL A 14 -36.71 -24.25 -29.34
CA VAL A 14 -36.44 -23.44 -28.13
C VAL A 14 -36.95 -24.20 -26.90
N SER A 15 -36.12 -24.29 -25.87
CA SER A 15 -36.58 -24.56 -24.50
C SER A 15 -35.90 -23.57 -23.56
N THR A 16 -36.67 -22.59 -23.10
CA THR A 16 -36.24 -21.66 -22.04
C THR A 16 -36.40 -22.33 -20.69
N ASP A 17 -35.32 -22.50 -19.94
CA ASP A 17 -35.39 -22.57 -18.48
C ASP A 17 -34.27 -21.74 -17.87
N GLN A 18 -34.63 -20.77 -17.05
CA GLN A 18 -33.73 -19.70 -16.57
C GLN A 18 -33.35 -19.96 -15.12
N THR A 19 -32.44 -20.91 -14.88
CA THR A 19 -31.77 -21.03 -13.57
C THR A 19 -30.56 -20.11 -13.52
N ILE A 20 -30.70 -19.00 -12.80
CA ILE A 20 -29.57 -18.12 -12.45
C ILE A 20 -28.68 -18.89 -11.47
N ILE A 21 -27.50 -19.30 -11.91
CA ILE A 21 -26.45 -19.82 -11.04
C ILE A 21 -25.50 -18.65 -10.73
N ASP A 22 -25.54 -18.15 -9.50
CA ASP A 22 -24.65 -17.09 -9.01
C ASP A 22 -23.22 -17.62 -8.83
N ASN A 23 -22.51 -17.78 -9.95
CA ASN A 23 -21.10 -18.17 -10.00
C ASN A 23 -20.19 -17.01 -9.56
N ASN A 24 -20.26 -16.62 -8.28
CA ASN A 24 -19.39 -15.61 -7.69
C ASN A 24 -18.89 -16.00 -6.29
N THR A 25 -18.14 -17.12 -6.22
CA THR A 25 -17.36 -17.48 -5.03
C THR A 25 -15.96 -17.98 -5.37
N ASN A 26 -15.29 -17.37 -6.37
CA ASN A 26 -13.83 -17.50 -6.54
C ASN A 26 -13.07 -16.71 -5.45
N ASN A 27 -13.39 -16.99 -4.18
CA ASN A 27 -12.45 -16.76 -3.10
C ASN A 27 -11.41 -17.86 -3.18
N ASP A 28 -10.24 -17.53 -3.71
CA ASP A 28 -9.11 -18.43 -3.96
C ASP A 28 -8.37 -18.80 -2.65
N TYR A 29 -9.16 -19.11 -1.61
CA TYR A 29 -8.70 -19.63 -0.34
C TYR A 29 -8.31 -21.09 -0.55
N VAL A 30 -7.01 -21.34 -0.63
CA VAL A 30 -6.45 -22.70 -0.56
C VAL A 30 -6.69 -23.24 0.86
N GLY A 31 -7.90 -23.74 1.07
CA GLY A 31 -8.27 -24.48 2.26
C GLY A 31 -7.47 -25.77 2.30
N ILE A 32 -6.49 -25.83 3.21
CA ILE A 32 -5.78 -27.08 3.48
C ILE A 32 -6.80 -28.03 4.10
N ASP A 33 -7.20 -29.05 3.33
CA ASP A 33 -8.09 -30.14 3.73
C ASP A 33 -7.38 -31.01 4.79
N MET A 34 -7.30 -30.48 6.02
CA MET A 34 -6.78 -31.17 7.19
C MET A 34 -7.80 -32.22 7.64
N ARG A 35 -7.90 -33.31 6.86
CA ARG A 35 -8.50 -34.56 7.30
C ARG A 35 -7.63 -35.13 8.42
N PHE A 36 -7.91 -34.70 9.64
CA PHE A 36 -7.43 -35.39 10.82
C PHE A 36 -7.91 -36.83 10.75
N THR A 37 -6.97 -37.77 10.67
CA THR A 37 -7.14 -39.01 11.42
C THR A 37 -7.09 -38.62 12.90
N ASP A 38 -8.04 -39.11 13.70
CA ASP A 38 -8.14 -38.80 15.13
C ASP A 38 -7.00 -39.45 15.93
N VAL A 39 -5.79 -38.88 15.83
CA VAL A 39 -4.65 -39.22 16.68
C VAL A 39 -4.96 -38.73 18.09
N PRO A 40 -5.03 -39.60 19.11
CA PRO A 40 -5.32 -39.18 20.47
C PRO A 40 -4.24 -38.24 20.99
N LEU A 41 -4.61 -36.99 21.29
CA LEU A 41 -3.74 -36.02 21.94
C LEU A 41 -3.53 -36.40 23.41
N SER A 42 -2.32 -36.22 23.92
CA SER A 42 -2.06 -36.33 25.36
C SER A 42 -2.59 -35.11 26.12
N ASP A 43 -2.83 -35.27 27.43
CA ASP A 43 -3.26 -34.18 28.33
C ASP A 43 -2.34 -32.95 28.24
N GLY A 44 -1.04 -33.18 28.05
CA GLY A 44 -0.03 -32.14 27.90
C GLY A 44 -0.02 -31.42 26.54
N GLU A 45 -0.70 -31.97 25.53
CA GLU A 45 -0.95 -31.32 24.24
C GLU A 45 -2.28 -30.56 24.26
N VAL A 46 -3.32 -31.16 24.83
CA VAL A 46 -4.61 -30.49 25.09
C VAL A 46 -4.41 -29.22 25.93
N ALA A 47 -3.61 -29.29 27.00
CA ALA A 47 -3.28 -28.12 27.83
C ALA A 47 -2.51 -27.03 27.06
N LYS A 48 -1.70 -27.37 26.05
CA LYS A 48 -1.02 -26.39 25.19
C LYS A 48 -2.01 -25.70 24.25
N LEU A 49 -2.93 -26.44 23.63
CA LEU A 49 -3.98 -25.87 22.78
C LEU A 49 -4.89 -24.92 23.57
N GLN A 50 -5.36 -25.34 24.75
CA GLN A 50 -6.14 -24.48 25.66
C GLN A 50 -5.39 -23.21 26.09
N SER A 51 -4.05 -23.22 26.09
CA SER A 51 -3.25 -22.02 26.38
C SER A 51 -3.32 -20.98 25.25
N LEU A 52 -3.55 -21.40 24.00
CA LEU A 52 -3.80 -20.52 22.87
C LEU A 52 -5.19 -19.88 22.96
N ASP A 53 -6.22 -20.67 23.26
CA ASP A 53 -7.59 -20.15 23.46
C ASP A 53 -7.64 -19.11 24.59
N LYS A 54 -6.93 -19.40 25.69
CA LYS A 54 -6.75 -18.46 26.81
C LYS A 54 -5.98 -17.20 26.42
N ALA A 55 -5.03 -17.28 25.49
CA ALA A 55 -4.33 -16.11 24.96
C ALA A 55 -5.23 -15.26 24.04
N PHE A 56 -6.03 -15.89 23.18
CA PHE A 56 -7.04 -15.19 22.37
C PHE A 56 -8.11 -14.51 23.23
N GLY A 57 -8.53 -15.14 24.32
CA GLY A 57 -9.44 -14.57 25.31
C GLY A 57 -8.91 -13.32 26.04
N GLY A 58 -7.61 -13.04 25.96
CA GLY A 58 -7.00 -11.79 26.45
C GLY A 58 -7.30 -10.56 25.58
N GLY A 59 -7.95 -10.74 24.43
CA GLY A 59 -8.19 -9.70 23.44
C GLY A 59 -7.01 -9.48 22.49
N GLN A 60 -7.24 -8.69 21.43
CA GLN A 60 -6.16 -8.25 20.55
C GLN A 60 -5.09 -7.48 21.34
N PRO A 61 -3.78 -7.70 21.10
CA PRO A 61 -2.72 -6.92 21.72
C PRO A 61 -2.94 -5.43 21.48
N THR A 62 -3.27 -4.66 22.53
CA THR A 62 -3.57 -3.24 22.36
C THR A 62 -2.30 -2.51 21.92
N LEU A 63 -2.22 -2.15 20.64
CA LEU A 63 -1.19 -1.25 20.11
C LEU A 63 -1.45 0.17 20.64
N ARG A 64 -1.08 0.40 21.91
CA ARG A 64 -1.23 1.68 22.60
C ARG A 64 -0.37 2.80 22.03
N TYR A 65 0.54 2.47 21.11
CA TYR A 65 1.37 3.40 20.38
C TYR A 65 0.74 3.73 19.03
N LYS A 66 0.67 5.03 18.69
CA LYS A 66 0.41 5.48 17.31
C LYS A 66 1.38 4.72 16.37
N PRO A 67 0.93 4.13 15.26
CA PRO A 67 1.81 3.43 14.34
C PRO A 67 2.72 4.43 13.61
N LEU A 68 3.99 4.48 14.01
CA LEU A 68 5.00 5.38 13.42
C LEU A 68 5.47 4.90 12.05
N ILE A 69 5.70 5.85 11.15
CA ILE A 69 6.32 5.63 9.84
C ILE A 69 7.81 5.29 10.06
N ARG A 70 8.23 4.10 9.61
CA ARG A 70 9.60 3.60 9.75
C ARG A 70 10.04 2.76 8.55
N LYS A 71 11.34 2.53 8.42
CA LYS A 71 11.89 1.61 7.41
C LYS A 71 11.35 0.20 7.62
N VAL A 72 11.32 -0.54 6.52
CA VAL A 72 10.93 -1.95 6.52
C VAL A 72 11.94 -2.77 7.34
N PRO A 73 11.48 -3.61 8.30
CA PRO A 73 12.38 -4.40 9.15
C PRO A 73 13.37 -5.24 8.35
N SER A 74 14.63 -5.28 8.79
CA SER A 74 15.73 -5.99 8.11
C SER A 74 15.42 -7.47 7.86
N THR A 75 14.61 -8.10 8.70
CA THR A 75 14.06 -9.46 8.52
C THR A 75 13.34 -9.65 7.17
N LEU A 76 12.52 -8.68 6.73
CA LEU A 76 11.83 -8.74 5.43
C LEU A 76 12.76 -8.40 4.26
N LEU A 77 13.85 -7.68 4.54
CA LEU A 77 14.89 -7.32 3.58
C LEU A 77 15.98 -8.40 3.44
N ARG A 78 15.92 -9.53 4.17
CA ARG A 78 16.88 -10.63 4.03
C ARG A 78 16.79 -11.36 2.69
N ASN A 79 15.60 -11.38 2.06
CA ASN A 79 15.44 -11.88 0.70
C ASN A 79 15.62 -10.73 -0.31
N GLU A 80 16.62 -10.84 -1.20
CA GLU A 80 16.85 -9.89 -2.30
C GLU A 80 15.60 -9.69 -3.16
N ASP A 81 14.84 -10.76 -3.42
CA ASP A 81 13.60 -10.70 -4.20
C ASP A 81 12.50 -9.85 -3.57
N PHE A 82 12.54 -9.62 -2.25
CA PHE A 82 11.56 -8.77 -1.58
C PHE A 82 12.00 -7.30 -1.51
N LYS A 83 13.30 -7.01 -1.50
CA LYS A 83 13.82 -5.62 -1.47
C LYS A 83 13.26 -4.74 -2.60
N LYS A 84 12.97 -5.33 -3.77
CA LYS A 84 12.43 -4.63 -4.96
C LYS A 84 11.00 -4.11 -4.81
N TYR A 85 10.24 -4.59 -3.82
CA TYR A 85 8.89 -4.09 -3.50
C TYR A 85 8.90 -2.96 -2.47
N PHE A 86 9.99 -2.83 -1.70
CA PHE A 86 10.17 -1.81 -0.66
C PHE A 86 10.98 -0.58 -1.13
N LYS A 87 11.13 -0.41 -2.45
CA LYS A 87 11.77 0.75 -3.08
C LYS A 87 10.81 1.43 -4.06
N PRO A 88 10.70 2.77 -4.06
CA PRO A 88 9.94 3.48 -5.08
C PRO A 88 10.57 3.28 -6.47
N LYS A 89 9.76 2.96 -7.49
CA LYS A 89 10.24 2.68 -8.85
C LYS A 89 10.36 3.91 -9.77
N MET A 90 9.72 5.03 -9.41
CA MET A 90 9.61 6.20 -10.29
C MET A 90 9.74 7.53 -9.57
N ILE A 91 9.09 7.72 -8.42
CA ILE A 91 9.19 8.92 -7.59
C ILE A 91 9.31 8.48 -6.14
N SER A 92 10.37 8.88 -5.44
CA SER A 92 10.47 8.70 -3.99
C SER A 92 9.59 9.70 -3.26
N ILE A 93 8.98 9.29 -2.14
CA ILE A 93 8.20 10.17 -1.26
C ILE A 93 8.73 10.02 0.17
N GLY A 94 8.87 11.15 0.86
CA GLY A 94 9.24 11.23 2.27
C GLY A 94 10.72 11.00 2.58
N PRO A 95 11.12 11.27 3.85
CA PRO A 95 12.51 11.29 4.29
C PRO A 95 13.24 9.95 4.17
N LEU A 96 12.50 8.84 4.19
CA LEU A 96 13.02 7.46 4.09
C LEU A 96 13.62 7.15 2.71
N HIS A 97 13.13 7.78 1.64
CA HIS A 97 13.54 7.50 0.25
C HIS A 97 14.14 8.71 -0.49
N HIS A 98 14.32 9.86 0.18
CA HIS A 98 14.77 11.10 -0.47
C HIS A 98 16.14 10.97 -1.18
N ASN A 99 17.05 10.15 -0.64
CA ASN A 99 18.44 10.05 -1.10
C ASN A 99 18.70 8.89 -2.07
N ASP A 100 17.66 8.29 -2.67
CA ASP A 100 17.88 7.29 -3.71
C ASP A 100 18.41 7.94 -5.01
N LEU A 101 19.68 7.69 -5.31
CA LEU A 101 20.38 8.22 -6.48
C LEU A 101 19.79 7.71 -7.81
N THR A 102 19.13 6.54 -7.81
CA THR A 102 18.49 5.99 -9.02
C THR A 102 17.29 6.83 -9.47
N LEU A 103 16.73 7.64 -8.58
CA LEU A 103 15.53 8.46 -8.83
C LEU A 103 15.86 9.94 -9.05
N ARG A 104 17.09 10.27 -9.48
CA ARG A 104 17.56 11.66 -9.67
C ARG A 104 16.66 12.48 -10.61
N GLU A 105 16.22 11.90 -11.72
CA GLU A 105 15.31 12.55 -12.68
C GLU A 105 13.94 12.84 -12.05
N SER A 106 13.47 11.96 -11.17
CA SER A 106 12.19 12.11 -10.47
C SER A 106 12.13 13.38 -9.62
N LYS A 107 13.28 13.84 -9.07
CA LYS A 107 13.34 15.09 -8.30
C LYS A 107 12.95 16.29 -9.17
N GLY A 108 13.37 16.30 -10.44
CA GLY A 108 13.00 17.33 -11.42
C GLY A 108 11.53 17.26 -11.83
N LEU A 109 10.99 16.06 -12.08
CA LEU A 109 9.57 15.86 -12.38
C LEU A 109 8.68 16.28 -11.19
N LYS A 110 9.03 15.84 -9.98
CA LYS A 110 8.32 16.16 -8.73
C LYS A 110 8.28 17.66 -8.48
N LEU A 111 9.40 18.37 -8.64
CA LEU A 111 9.45 19.83 -8.47
C LEU A 111 8.58 20.56 -9.50
N LYS A 112 8.51 20.09 -10.76
CA LYS A 112 7.57 20.62 -11.76
C LYS A 112 6.12 20.42 -11.33
N LEU A 113 5.74 19.21 -10.93
CA LEU A 113 4.39 18.90 -10.45
C LEU A 113 3.99 19.78 -9.25
N ALA A 114 4.87 19.92 -8.26
CA ALA A 114 4.67 20.80 -7.11
C ALA A 114 4.47 22.27 -7.52
N ALA A 115 5.30 22.78 -8.45
CA ALA A 115 5.17 24.15 -8.96
C ALA A 115 3.86 24.37 -9.74
N HIS A 116 3.39 23.38 -10.49
CA HIS A 116 2.08 23.41 -11.15
C HIS A 116 0.94 23.48 -10.14
N PHE A 117 0.97 22.68 -9.06
CA PHE A 117 -0.08 22.72 -8.04
C PHE A 117 -0.11 24.05 -7.29
N VAL A 118 1.04 24.54 -6.82
CA VAL A 118 1.12 25.84 -6.12
C VAL A 118 0.65 26.99 -7.02
N LYS A 119 0.96 26.96 -8.33
CA LYS A 119 0.41 27.91 -9.31
C LYS A 119 -1.11 27.76 -9.46
N LYS A 120 -1.65 26.53 -9.49
CA LYS A 120 -3.09 26.25 -9.65
C LYS A 120 -3.92 26.78 -8.48
N ILE A 121 -3.42 26.67 -7.24
CA ILE A 121 -4.15 27.13 -6.04
C ILE A 121 -3.94 28.62 -5.71
N GLY A 122 -3.03 29.31 -6.40
CA GLY A 122 -2.77 30.74 -6.19
C GLY A 122 -2.16 31.12 -4.83
N VAL A 123 -1.68 30.16 -4.04
CA VAL A 123 -1.13 30.38 -2.70
C VAL A 123 0.33 30.83 -2.77
N ASP A 124 0.70 31.81 -1.96
CA ASP A 124 2.09 32.24 -1.83
C ASP A 124 2.99 31.12 -1.27
N LYS A 125 4.15 30.96 -1.91
CA LYS A 125 5.18 29.97 -1.59
C LYS A 125 5.76 30.18 -0.20
N LYS A 126 5.96 31.43 0.26
CA LYS A 126 6.51 31.70 1.60
C LYS A 126 5.48 31.37 2.68
N SER A 127 4.21 31.74 2.49
CA SER A 127 3.11 31.38 3.37
C SER A 127 2.95 29.86 3.51
N LEU A 128 3.03 29.12 2.40
CA LEU A 128 3.01 27.65 2.42
C LEU A 128 4.21 27.06 3.16
N TYR A 129 5.42 27.59 2.94
CA TYR A 129 6.65 27.16 3.62
C TYR A 129 6.59 27.40 5.13
N SER A 130 6.20 28.60 5.55
CA SER A 130 6.06 28.95 6.98
C SER A 130 5.00 28.12 7.69
N LYS A 131 3.90 27.75 7.01
CA LYS A 131 2.89 26.82 7.56
C LYS A 131 3.49 25.44 7.81
N ILE A 132 4.21 24.85 6.85
CA ILE A 132 4.85 23.54 7.02
C ILE A 132 5.97 23.57 8.08
N LYS A 133 6.73 24.67 8.21
CA LYS A 133 7.68 24.83 9.33
C LYS A 133 6.98 24.94 10.70
N LYS A 134 5.77 25.51 10.77
CA LYS A 134 4.98 25.59 12.03
C LYS A 134 4.47 24.21 12.47
N GLU A 135 3.98 23.40 11.54
CA GLU A 135 3.45 22.06 11.85
C GLU A 135 4.55 20.97 11.90
N MET A 136 5.84 21.37 11.82
CA MET A 136 6.98 20.46 11.66
C MET A 136 7.08 19.41 12.78
N ASP A 137 6.90 19.81 14.04
CA ASP A 137 7.10 18.89 15.16
C ASP A 137 6.05 17.77 15.18
N GLY A 138 4.78 18.10 14.89
CA GLY A 138 3.72 17.11 14.68
C GLY A 138 3.92 16.25 13.43
N LEU A 139 4.57 16.78 12.38
CA LEU A 139 5.00 15.97 11.24
C LEU A 139 6.16 15.03 11.60
N LYS A 140 7.08 15.41 12.49
CA LYS A 140 8.14 14.54 13.02
C LYS A 140 7.57 13.43 13.93
N GLU A 141 6.58 13.74 14.77
CA GLU A 141 5.88 12.75 15.62
C GLU A 141 5.25 11.58 14.84
N CYS A 142 4.98 11.75 13.54
CA CYS A 142 4.47 10.67 12.69
C CYS A 142 5.52 9.62 12.31
N TYR A 143 6.82 9.88 12.55
CA TYR A 143 7.93 9.00 12.19
C TYR A 143 8.57 8.39 13.43
N ASP A 144 9.26 7.26 13.24
CA ASP A 144 10.17 6.72 14.23
C ASP A 144 11.40 7.65 14.34
N PRO A 145 11.77 8.17 15.53
CA PRO A 145 12.81 9.21 15.64
C PRO A 145 14.15 8.85 14.99
N GLN A 146 14.52 7.57 14.98
CA GLN A 146 15.76 7.09 14.36
C GLN A 146 15.81 7.32 12.83
N GLU A 147 14.66 7.49 12.19
CA GLU A 147 14.52 7.72 10.75
C GLU A 147 14.76 9.17 10.35
N LEU A 148 14.54 10.09 11.29
CA LEU A 148 14.73 11.53 11.14
C LEU A 148 16.01 12.03 11.84
N GLU A 149 16.90 11.13 12.28
CA GLU A 149 18.15 11.45 12.98
C GLU A 149 19.02 12.43 12.17
N LYS A 150 19.15 12.19 10.86
CA LYS A 150 19.81 13.08 9.87
C LYS A 150 19.14 14.45 9.67
N TYR A 151 18.00 14.69 10.31
CA TYR A 151 17.17 15.89 10.23
C TYR A 151 16.78 16.40 11.63
N ARG A 152 17.63 16.18 12.64
CA ARG A 152 17.47 16.84 13.95
C ARG A 152 17.71 18.34 13.84
N ASP A 153 18.88 18.70 13.33
CA ASP A 153 19.39 20.08 13.35
C ASP A 153 18.86 20.93 12.18
N ASP A 154 18.56 20.30 11.03
CA ASP A 154 17.94 20.95 9.89
C ASP A 154 16.47 20.58 9.69
N ASN A 155 15.59 21.56 9.90
CA ASN A 155 14.17 21.49 9.57
C ASN A 155 13.86 21.98 8.14
N GLU A 156 14.82 22.58 7.43
CA GLU A 156 14.62 23.20 6.11
C GLU A 156 14.55 22.13 5.00
N GLU A 157 15.45 21.13 4.97
CA GLU A 157 15.33 20.01 4.02
C GLU A 157 14.00 19.26 4.22
N LEU A 158 13.59 18.99 5.47
CA LEU A 158 12.30 18.35 5.76
C LEU A 158 11.11 19.21 5.33
N ALA A 159 11.10 20.51 5.65
CA ALA A 159 10.00 21.39 5.27
C ALA A 159 9.86 21.48 3.75
N TRP A 160 10.99 21.69 3.05
CA TRP A 160 11.03 21.71 1.59
C TRP A 160 10.57 20.38 0.98
N MET A 161 11.01 19.26 1.54
CA MET A 161 10.61 17.93 1.10
C MET A 161 9.11 17.70 1.25
N PHE A 162 8.51 17.98 2.42
CA PHE A 162 7.06 17.80 2.60
C PHE A 162 6.23 18.69 1.68
N ILE A 163 6.69 19.91 1.37
CA ILE A 163 6.02 20.80 0.41
C ILE A 163 6.09 20.23 -1.00
N VAL A 164 7.28 19.88 -1.48
CA VAL A 164 7.47 19.40 -2.86
C VAL A 164 6.80 18.03 -3.05
N ASP A 165 6.88 17.14 -2.07
CA ASP A 165 6.24 15.82 -2.12
C ASP A 165 4.72 15.93 -2.06
N GLY A 166 4.18 16.66 -1.08
CA GLY A 166 2.74 16.86 -0.92
C GLY A 166 2.10 17.58 -2.11
N CYS A 167 2.72 18.66 -2.60
CA CYS A 167 2.22 19.38 -3.77
C CYS A 167 2.30 18.56 -5.06
N ALA A 168 3.32 17.69 -5.21
CA ALA A 168 3.41 16.81 -6.37
C ALA A 168 2.38 15.68 -6.34
N ILE A 169 2.10 15.09 -5.16
CA ILE A 169 1.01 14.12 -4.97
C ILE A 169 -0.34 14.78 -5.31
N LEU A 170 -0.61 15.96 -4.76
CA LEU A 170 -1.84 16.70 -5.04
C LEU A 170 -1.96 17.03 -6.54
N GLN A 171 -0.89 17.47 -7.20
CA GLN A 171 -0.92 17.67 -8.65
C GLN A 171 -1.25 16.39 -9.42
N ALA A 172 -0.67 15.25 -9.04
CA ALA A 172 -0.91 13.96 -9.71
C ALA A 172 -2.35 13.45 -9.51
N VAL A 173 -2.96 13.74 -8.35
CA VAL A 173 -4.40 13.51 -8.12
C VAL A 173 -5.26 14.46 -8.95
N TYR A 174 -4.88 15.73 -9.07
CA TYR A 174 -5.55 16.74 -9.91
C TYR A 174 -5.33 16.61 -11.42
N MET A 175 -4.62 15.56 -11.87
CA MET A 175 -4.36 15.23 -13.28
C MET A 175 -4.96 13.86 -13.68
N ARG A 176 -5.79 13.27 -12.80
CA ARG A 176 -6.67 12.14 -13.07
C ARG A 176 -8.12 12.64 -13.18
#